data_AF-A0A1F9C419-F1
#
_entry.id   AF-A0A1F9C419-F1
#
_cell.length_a   1.000
_cell.length_b   1.000
_cell.length_c   1.000
_cell.angle_alpha   90.00
_cell.angle_beta   90.00
_cell.angle_gamma   90.00
#
_symmetry.space_group_name_H-M   'P 1'
#
loop_
_entity.id
_entity.type
_entity.pdbx_description
1 polymer ?
#
loop_
_entity_poly.entity_id
_entity_poly.type
_entity_poly.pdbx_seq_one_letter_code
_entity_poly.pdbx_strand_id
1 'polypeptide(L)'
;MSISSLHLGVDSAAPHIASAVGTPSVILFGPSDWRAWTVPGETHRMVTSDHPCVPCHNKGCDGKERSLCLEELGTEKVTKALSGVIAAIEANRLAAGATRAEPKRDDPGIHSTIPIKPKIFSNRISQVCSRRVSSRPAFLLPGSTAVGERTRQ
;
A
#
# COMPACT_ATOMS: atom_id res chain seq x y z
N MET A 1 14.88 2.22 -2.72
CA MET A 1 13.44 2.26 -3.08
C MET A 1 12.91 3.67 -3.34
N SER A 2 13.35 4.70 -2.62
CA SER A 2 12.84 6.09 -2.78
C SER A 2 12.95 6.71 -4.18
N ILE A 3 13.85 6.21 -5.03
CA ILE A 3 13.99 6.65 -6.43
C ILE A 3 13.27 5.75 -7.44
N SER A 4 12.65 4.66 -6.98
CA SER A 4 11.93 3.71 -7.82
C SER A 4 10.46 4.14 -7.94
N SER A 5 9.86 3.95 -9.12
CA SER A 5 8.43 4.26 -9.31
C SER A 5 7.51 3.25 -8.62
N LEU A 6 7.97 2.00 -8.46
CA LEU A 6 7.17 0.86 -8.00
C LEU A 6 8.10 -0.22 -7.45
N HIS A 7 7.64 -0.98 -6.46
CA HIS A 7 8.23 -2.24 -6.04
C HIS A 7 7.37 -3.43 -6.50
N LEU A 8 8.01 -4.51 -6.98
CA LEU A 8 7.40 -5.81 -7.22
C LEU A 8 8.22 -6.86 -6.47
N GLY A 9 7.56 -7.72 -5.69
CA GLY A 9 8.26 -8.75 -4.92
C GLY A 9 7.32 -9.69 -4.20
N VAL A 10 7.89 -10.71 -3.57
CA VAL A 10 7.16 -11.64 -2.68
C VAL A 10 6.96 -11.03 -1.28
N ASP A 11 6.09 -11.65 -0.50
CA ASP A 11 5.92 -11.41 0.94
C ASP A 11 7.25 -11.58 1.70
N SER A 12 7.93 -10.46 1.92
CA SER A 12 9.25 -10.35 2.52
C SER A 12 9.39 -8.98 3.17
N ALA A 13 10.59 -8.61 3.63
CA ALA A 13 10.81 -7.28 4.23
C ALA A 13 10.62 -6.12 3.22
N ALA A 14 10.85 -6.35 1.93
CA ALA A 14 10.92 -5.29 0.93
C ALA A 14 9.60 -4.50 0.75
N PRO A 15 8.40 -5.12 0.69
CA PRO A 15 7.14 -4.41 0.70
C PRO A 15 6.93 -3.46 1.89
N HIS A 16 7.35 -3.84 3.09
CA HIS A 16 7.24 -2.99 4.29
C HIS A 16 8.13 -1.75 4.16
N ILE A 17 9.36 -1.93 3.66
CA ILE A 17 10.27 -0.82 3.39
C ILE A 17 9.67 0.11 2.31
N ALA A 18 9.11 -0.46 1.24
CA ALA A 18 8.46 0.30 0.17
C ALA A 18 7.31 1.17 0.71
N SER A 19 6.44 0.59 1.55
CA SER A 19 5.36 1.32 2.24
C SER A 19 5.90 2.46 3.10
N ALA A 20 6.93 2.19 3.91
CA ALA A 20 7.54 3.19 4.79
C ALA A 20 8.13 4.40 4.03
N VAL A 21 8.60 4.22 2.80
CA VAL A 21 9.16 5.30 1.96
C VAL A 21 8.16 5.86 0.94
N GLY A 22 6.90 5.43 0.98
CA GLY A 22 5.85 5.90 0.07
C GLY A 22 5.96 5.37 -1.37
N THR A 23 6.70 4.29 -1.60
CA THR A 23 6.78 3.64 -2.91
C THR A 23 5.62 2.65 -3.07
N PRO A 24 4.75 2.78 -4.10
CA PRO A 24 3.72 1.81 -4.41
C PRO A 24 4.28 0.39 -4.54
N SER A 25 3.47 -0.64 -4.30
CA SER A 25 3.96 -2.03 -4.40
C SER A 25 2.93 -3.00 -4.96
N VAL A 26 3.40 -3.97 -5.75
CA VAL A 26 2.68 -5.20 -6.08
C VAL A 26 3.38 -6.36 -5.37
N ILE A 27 2.64 -7.08 -4.54
CA ILE A 27 3.21 -8.08 -3.62
C ILE A 27 2.59 -9.45 -3.92
N LEU A 28 3.45 -10.45 -4.13
CA LEU A 28 3.05 -11.81 -4.46
C LEU A 28 2.94 -12.64 -3.17
N PHE A 29 1.78 -13.23 -2.95
CA PHE A 29 1.46 -14.09 -1.80
C PHE A 29 1.09 -15.50 -2.26
N GLY A 30 1.59 -16.51 -1.54
CA GLY A 30 1.25 -17.91 -1.77
C GLY A 30 0.99 -18.62 -0.45
N PRO A 31 2.00 -19.19 0.23
CA PRO A 31 1.79 -19.87 1.50
C PRO A 31 1.30 -18.95 2.62
N SER A 32 1.84 -17.73 2.73
CA SER A 32 1.47 -16.76 3.74
C SER A 32 0.08 -16.17 3.52
N ASP A 33 -0.67 -15.95 4.59
CA ASP A 33 -1.91 -15.18 4.54
C ASP A 33 -1.63 -13.68 4.34
N TRP A 34 -2.02 -13.18 3.17
CA TRP A 34 -1.87 -11.76 2.82
C TRP A 34 -2.62 -10.83 3.79
N ARG A 35 -3.70 -11.30 4.42
CA ARG A 35 -4.48 -10.47 5.36
C ARG A 35 -3.71 -10.15 6.63
N ALA A 36 -2.80 -11.04 7.03
CA ALA A 36 -1.98 -10.86 8.23
C ALA A 36 -0.75 -9.96 7.97
N TRP A 37 -0.21 -9.99 6.75
CA TRP A 37 1.06 -9.33 6.38
C TRP A 37 0.89 -8.15 5.42
N THR A 38 -0.35 -7.78 5.12
CA THR A 38 -0.65 -6.65 4.23
C THR A 38 -0.03 -5.35 4.72
N VAL A 39 0.54 -4.58 3.79
CA VAL A 39 0.98 -3.21 4.06
C VAL A 39 -0.20 -2.25 3.90
N PRO A 40 -0.38 -1.29 4.82
CA PRO A 40 -1.50 -0.35 4.75
C PRO A 40 -1.33 0.62 3.57
N GLY A 41 -2.45 1.01 2.95
CA GLY A 41 -2.48 2.03 1.90
C GLY A 41 -3.00 1.51 0.57
N GLU A 42 -3.74 2.37 -0.15
CA GLU A 42 -4.42 2.01 -1.40
C GLU A 42 -3.49 1.84 -2.60
N THR A 43 -2.24 2.29 -2.47
CA THR A 43 -1.19 2.20 -3.49
C THR A 43 -0.47 0.85 -3.51
N HIS A 44 -0.82 -0.04 -2.58
CA HIS A 44 -0.29 -1.39 -2.51
C HIS A 44 -1.33 -2.41 -2.98
N ARG A 45 -0.90 -3.39 -3.77
CA ARG A 45 -1.74 -4.45 -4.34
C ARG A 45 -1.16 -5.81 -3.99
N MET A 46 -2.00 -6.67 -3.44
CA MET A 46 -1.67 -8.06 -3.16
C MET A 46 -2.16 -8.92 -4.32
N VAL A 47 -1.28 -9.78 -4.81
CA VAL A 47 -1.59 -10.77 -5.85
C VAL A 47 -1.37 -12.13 -5.21
N THR A 48 -2.41 -12.94 -5.22
CA THR A 48 -2.37 -14.29 -4.65
C THR A 48 -2.88 -15.29 -5.66
N SER A 49 -2.51 -16.56 -5.49
CA SER A 49 -2.96 -17.62 -6.37
C SER A 49 -4.39 -18.06 -6.05
N ASP A 50 -5.07 -18.63 -7.05
CA ASP A 50 -6.44 -19.15 -6.90
C ASP A 50 -6.45 -20.62 -6.44
N HIS A 51 -5.28 -21.20 -6.13
CA HIS A 51 -5.22 -22.54 -5.58
C HIS A 51 -5.98 -22.64 -4.26
N PRO A 52 -6.71 -23.75 -4.03
CA PRO A 52 -7.51 -23.95 -2.83
C PRO A 52 -6.66 -24.10 -1.56
N CYS A 53 -5.36 -24.37 -1.71
CA CYS A 53 -4.47 -24.47 -0.56
C CYS A 53 -4.10 -23.10 0.02
N VAL A 54 -4.33 -21.99 -0.68
CA VAL A 54 -3.86 -20.66 -0.27
C VAL A 54 -4.84 -20.01 0.72
N PRO A 55 -4.40 -19.57 1.91
CA PRO A 55 -3.04 -19.68 2.49
C PRO A 55 -2.79 -21.02 3.19
N CYS A 56 -1.66 -21.69 2.91
CA CYS A 56 -1.34 -23.01 3.47
C CYS A 56 -0.33 -22.97 4.62
N HIS A 57 0.43 -21.88 4.77
CA HIS A 57 1.50 -21.71 5.76
C HIS A 57 2.62 -22.75 5.71
N ASN A 58 2.72 -23.52 4.62
CA ASN A 58 3.76 -24.53 4.42
C ASN A 58 5.00 -23.92 3.78
N LYS A 59 6.19 -24.45 4.11
CA LYS A 59 7.45 -24.07 3.45
C LYS A 59 7.52 -24.49 1.98
N GLY A 60 6.70 -25.47 1.59
CA GLY A 60 6.46 -25.87 0.21
C GLY A 60 5.64 -27.16 0.16
N CYS A 61 5.38 -27.65 -1.05
CA CYS A 61 4.53 -28.80 -1.33
C CYS A 61 5.29 -30.13 -1.19
N ASP A 62 4.63 -31.16 -0.67
CA ASP A 62 5.16 -32.54 -0.59
C ASP A 62 6.54 -32.66 0.10
N GLY A 63 6.78 -31.85 1.13
CA GLY A 63 8.06 -31.83 1.86
C GLY A 63 9.22 -31.21 1.06
N LYS A 64 8.94 -30.59 -0.08
CA LYS A 64 9.91 -29.82 -0.89
C LYS A 64 9.81 -28.35 -0.52
N GLU A 65 10.87 -27.58 -0.75
CA GLU A 65 10.88 -26.12 -0.55
C GLU A 65 10.37 -25.36 -1.79
N ARG A 66 9.46 -25.98 -2.55
CA ARG A 66 8.81 -25.38 -3.72
C ARG A 66 7.32 -25.28 -3.50
N SER A 67 6.77 -24.09 -3.74
CA SER A 67 5.34 -23.83 -3.56
C SER A 67 4.66 -23.81 -4.92
N LEU A 68 3.91 -24.86 -5.26
CA LEU A 68 3.16 -24.93 -6.52
C LEU A 68 2.21 -23.74 -6.67
N CYS A 69 1.63 -23.26 -5.57
CA CYS A 69 0.77 -22.08 -5.59
C CYS A 69 1.46 -20.79 -6.04
N LEU A 70 2.79 -20.68 -5.87
CA LEU A 70 3.57 -19.57 -6.41
C LEU A 70 4.12 -19.87 -7.81
N GLU A 71 4.49 -21.12 -8.11
CA GLU A 71 4.98 -21.53 -9.44
C GLU A 71 3.89 -21.39 -10.51
N GLU A 72 2.66 -21.72 -10.16
CA GLU A 72 1.49 -21.65 -11.05
C GLU A 72 0.75 -20.31 -10.95
N LEU A 73 1.32 -19.32 -10.25
CA LEU A 73 0.79 -17.96 -10.23
C LEU A 73 0.97 -17.34 -11.63
N GLY A 74 -0.10 -17.38 -12.43
CA GLY A 74 -0.10 -16.91 -13.82
C GLY A 74 0.42 -15.48 -13.98
N THR A 75 1.31 -15.28 -14.95
CA THR A 75 1.94 -13.98 -15.23
C THR A 75 0.92 -12.93 -15.66
N GLU A 76 -0.18 -13.35 -16.27
CA GLU A 76 -1.29 -12.47 -16.67
C GLU A 76 -1.92 -11.78 -15.46
N LYS A 77 -2.08 -12.50 -14.35
CA LYS A 77 -2.63 -11.97 -13.10
C LYS A 77 -1.70 -10.90 -12.51
N VAL A 78 -0.40 -11.17 -12.54
CA VAL A 78 0.64 -10.24 -12.06
C VAL A 78 0.72 -9.00 -12.95
N THR A 79 0.77 -9.19 -14.28
CA THR A 79 0.81 -8.09 -15.25
C THR A 79 -0.41 -7.20 -15.16
N LYS A 80 -1.62 -7.77 -15.01
CA LYS A 80 -2.86 -6.99 -14.81
C LYS A 80 -2.78 -6.10 -13.56
N ALA A 81 -2.27 -6.64 -12.45
CA ALA A 81 -2.08 -5.86 -11.23
C ALA A 81 -1.02 -4.75 -11.42
N LEU A 82 0.11 -5.06 -12.07
CA LEU A 82 1.16 -4.10 -12.39
C LEU A 82 0.64 -2.95 -13.25
N SER A 83 -0.04 -3.25 -14.35
CA SER A 83 -0.60 -2.24 -15.25
C SER A 83 -1.58 -1.31 -14.51
N GLY A 84 -2.42 -1.85 -13.61
CA GLY A 84 -3.32 -1.05 -12.80
C GLY A 84 -2.59 -0.08 -11.86
N VAL A 85 -1.50 -0.53 -11.21
CA VAL A 85 -0.71 0.34 -10.33
C VAL A 85 0.08 1.39 -11.13
N ILE A 86 0.67 1.00 -12.26
CA ILE A 86 1.41 1.92 -13.14
C ILE A 86 0.47 3.02 -13.65
N ALA A 87 -0.73 2.66 -14.14
CA ALA A 87 -1.72 3.63 -14.58
C ALA A 87 -2.12 4.61 -13.47
N ALA A 88 -2.29 4.12 -12.23
CA ALA A 88 -2.58 4.99 -11.08
C ALA A 88 -1.41 5.94 -10.75
N ILE A 89 -0.16 5.47 -10.85
CA ILE A 89 1.04 6.31 -10.66
C ILE A 89 1.08 7.41 -11.73
N GLU A 90 0.84 7.07 -12.99
CA GLU A 90 0.82 8.02 -14.10
C GLU A 90 -0.29 9.06 -13.93
N ALA A 91 -1.51 8.64 -13.58
CA ALA A 91 -2.62 9.53 -13.29
C ALA A 91 -2.28 10.51 -12.14
N ASN A 92 -1.67 10.02 -11.07
CA ASN A 92 -1.23 10.86 -9.94
C ASN A 92 -0.13 11.86 -10.34
N ARG A 93 0.80 11.45 -11.22
CA ARG A 93 1.84 12.35 -11.76
C ARG A 93 1.24 13.46 -12.62
N LEU A 94 0.27 13.12 -13.48
CA LEU A 94 -0.44 14.09 -14.31
C LEU A 94 -1.25 15.07 -13.46
N ALA A 95 -1.97 14.57 -12.45
CA ALA A 95 -2.72 15.41 -11.51
C ALA A 95 -1.79 16.35 -10.72
N ALA A 96 -0.65 15.85 -10.23
CA ALA A 96 0.35 16.68 -9.54
C ALA A 96 0.97 17.72 -10.49
N GLY A 97 1.24 17.36 -11.75
CA GLY A 97 1.73 18.28 -12.79
C GLY A 97 0.75 19.40 -13.11
N ALA A 98 -0.56 19.14 -13.10
CA ALA A 98 -1.60 20.15 -13.29
C ALA A 98 -1.67 21.17 -12.12
N THR A 99 -1.17 20.81 -10.94
CA THR A 99 -1.12 21.73 -9.77
C THR A 99 0.14 22.58 -9.72
N ARG A 100 1.16 22.28 -10.54
CA ARG A 100 2.34 23.12 -10.67
C ARG A 100 2.14 24.04 -11.86
N ALA A 101 1.57 25.23 -11.60
CA ALA A 101 1.87 26.37 -12.46
C ALA A 101 3.41 26.41 -12.59
N GLU A 102 3.90 26.30 -13.83
CA GLU A 102 5.34 26.38 -14.08
C GLU A 102 5.86 27.64 -13.38
N PRO A 103 6.87 27.55 -12.50
CA PRO A 103 7.50 28.76 -12.00
C PRO A 103 8.04 29.45 -13.25
N LYS A 104 7.45 30.62 -13.57
CA LYS A 104 7.93 31.51 -14.61
C LYS A 104 9.43 31.65 -14.36
N ARG A 105 10.25 31.16 -15.29
CA ARG A 105 11.68 31.41 -15.27
C ARG A 105 11.83 32.90 -15.55
N ASP A 106 11.79 33.69 -14.49
CA ASP A 106 12.44 34.99 -14.52
C ASP A 106 13.92 34.65 -14.66
N ASP A 107 14.49 34.97 -15.80
CA ASP A 107 15.91 34.83 -16.11
C ASP A 107 16.59 36.16 -15.74
N PRO A 108 17.17 36.32 -14.53
CA PRO A 108 18.11 37.39 -14.30
C PRO A 108 19.49 36.87 -14.70
N GLY A 109 20.02 37.48 -15.76
CA GLY A 109 21.40 37.28 -16.18
C GLY A 109 22.39 37.36 -15.02
N ILE A 110 23.43 36.53 -15.12
CA ILE A 110 24.76 36.63 -14.52
C ILE A 110 25.04 37.97 -13.82
N HIS A 111 25.12 37.97 -12.48
CA HIS A 111 26.36 38.14 -11.70
C HIS A 111 26.08 38.18 -10.18
N SER A 112 27.09 37.73 -9.41
CA SER A 112 27.53 38.29 -8.11
C SER A 112 27.18 37.51 -6.82
N THR A 113 28.25 36.95 -6.25
CA THR A 113 28.55 36.66 -4.83
C THR A 113 27.44 36.23 -3.87
N ILE A 114 27.49 34.95 -3.48
CA ILE A 114 26.75 34.39 -2.35
C ILE A 114 27.56 34.61 -1.06
N PRO A 115 27.09 35.40 -0.07
CA PRO A 115 27.62 35.33 1.28
C PRO A 115 27.01 34.13 2.00
N ILE A 116 27.85 33.20 2.45
CA ILE A 116 27.46 32.08 3.31
C ILE A 116 27.11 32.64 4.69
N LYS A 117 25.82 32.69 5.03
CA LYS A 117 25.39 32.87 6.43
C LYS A 117 25.12 31.50 7.06
N PRO A 118 25.64 31.21 8.27
CA PRO A 118 25.35 29.95 8.95
C PRO A 118 23.88 29.98 9.42
N LYS A 119 23.07 29.03 8.94
CA LYS A 119 21.73 28.80 9.47
C LYS A 119 21.85 28.06 10.80
N ILE A 120 21.66 28.78 11.89
CA ILE A 120 21.43 28.22 13.23
C ILE A 120 20.13 27.39 13.16
N PHE A 121 20.25 26.09 13.42
CA PHE A 121 19.15 25.14 13.43
C PHE A 121 18.34 25.34 14.73
N SER A 122 17.27 26.13 14.66
CA SER A 122 16.30 26.23 15.75
C SER A 122 15.31 25.07 15.64
N ASN A 123 15.45 24.14 16.58
CA ASN A 123 14.53 23.02 16.81
C ASN A 123 13.12 23.55 17.05
N ARG A 124 12.17 23.23 16.16
CA ARG A 124 10.74 23.46 16.40
C ARG A 124 9.99 22.13 16.32
N ILE A 125 10.25 21.30 17.33
CA ILE A 125 9.33 20.21 17.74
C ILE A 125 8.26 20.86 18.61
N SER A 126 7.09 21.15 18.05
CA SER A 126 5.85 21.15 18.81
C SER A 126 4.63 21.29 17.91
N GLN A 127 3.60 20.49 18.23
CA GLN A 127 2.18 20.66 17.92
C GLN A 127 1.71 20.29 16.50
N VAL A 128 1.49 18.99 16.28
CA VAL A 128 0.19 18.53 15.75
C VAL A 128 -0.24 17.31 16.56
N CYS A 129 -0.66 17.55 17.81
CA CYS A 129 -1.48 16.61 18.57
C CYS A 129 -2.80 17.34 18.85
N SER A 130 -3.92 16.65 18.63
CA SER A 130 -5.31 17.11 18.82
C SER A 130 -6.03 17.70 17.61
N ARG A 131 -6.51 16.82 16.72
CA ARG A 131 -7.82 17.03 16.06
C ARG A 131 -8.73 15.83 16.28
N ARG A 132 -9.50 15.95 17.37
CA ARG A 132 -10.94 15.70 17.52
C ARG A 132 -11.46 14.32 17.06
N VAL A 133 -11.46 13.39 18.01
CA VAL A 133 -12.44 12.28 18.07
C VAL A 133 -13.83 12.91 18.11
N SER A 134 -14.57 12.80 17.01
CA SER A 134 -16.00 13.10 16.97
C SER A 134 -16.75 11.82 17.27
N SER A 135 -17.14 11.65 18.53
CA SER A 135 -18.10 10.66 18.97
C SER A 135 -19.45 10.86 18.26
N ARG A 136 -19.94 9.80 17.61
CA ARG A 136 -21.36 9.66 17.26
C ARG A 136 -21.88 8.31 17.79
N PRO A 137 -23.14 8.26 18.22
CA PRO A 137 -23.61 7.35 19.26
C PRO A 137 -24.00 5.98 18.72
N ALA A 138 -23.94 5.01 19.63
CA ALA A 138 -24.51 3.67 19.51
C ALA A 138 -25.99 3.75 19.12
N PHE A 139 -26.34 3.13 17.99
CA PHE A 139 -27.73 2.87 17.64
C PHE A 139 -28.13 1.53 18.26
N LEU A 140 -29.08 1.59 19.19
CA LEU A 140 -29.66 0.43 19.86
C LEU A 140 -30.34 -0.49 18.83
N LEU A 141 -30.08 -1.78 18.97
CA LEU A 141 -30.92 -2.85 18.45
C LEU A 141 -32.15 -3.00 19.34
N PRO A 142 -33.38 -3.10 18.81
CA PRO A 142 -34.48 -3.67 19.54
C PRO A 142 -34.73 -5.12 19.13
N GLY A 143 -34.90 -5.98 20.14
CA GLY A 143 -36.03 -6.90 20.15
C GLY A 143 -35.80 -8.30 19.61
N SER A 144 -35.25 -9.15 20.49
CA SER A 144 -35.51 -10.59 20.48
C SER A 144 -37.03 -10.83 20.56
N THR A 145 -37.57 -11.59 19.59
CA THR A 145 -38.80 -12.35 19.79
C THR A 145 -38.53 -13.79 19.41
N ALA A 146 -38.48 -14.63 20.44
CA ALA A 146 -38.64 -16.07 20.32
C ALA A 146 -40.08 -16.37 19.85
N VAL A 147 -40.24 -17.39 19.00
CA VAL A 147 -41.36 -18.36 18.94
C VAL A 147 -41.23 -19.12 17.63
N GLY A 148 -41.29 -20.45 17.67
CA GLY A 148 -41.71 -21.24 16.51
C GLY A 148 -40.98 -22.54 16.25
N GLU A 149 -40.97 -23.43 17.22
CA GLU A 149 -40.75 -24.87 17.04
C GLU A 149 -41.71 -25.43 15.97
N ARG A 150 -41.19 -26.14 14.96
CA ARG A 150 -42.03 -26.93 14.04
C ARG A 150 -41.26 -28.15 13.50
N THR A 151 -41.44 -29.24 14.24
CA THR A 151 -41.62 -30.64 13.81
C THR A 151 -40.77 -31.23 12.67
N ARG A 152 -40.04 -32.29 13.05
CA ARG A 152 -39.71 -33.46 12.22
C ARG A 152 -40.93 -33.97 11.45
N GLN A 153 -40.74 -34.22 10.15
CA GLN A 153 -41.10 -35.48 9.50
C GLN A 153 -39.94 -35.88 8.60
#